data_AF-A0A356P9A3-F1
#
_entry.id   AF-A0A356P9A3-F1
#
_cell.length_a   1.000
_cell.length_b   1.000
_cell.length_c   1.000
_cell.angle_alpha   90.00
_cell.angle_beta   90.00
_cell.angle_gamma   90.00
#
_symmetry.space_group_name_H-M   'P 1'
#
loop_
_entity.id
_entity.type
_entity.pdbx_description
1 polymer ?
#
loop_
_entity_poly.entity_id
_entity_poly.type
_entity_poly.pdbx_seq_one_letter_code
_entity_poly.pdbx_strand_id
1 'polypeptide(L)'
;MDGYDVMELNKEVQEGLEKARLFVTEGVEQILSRDLDEQHSISASPGATALAALALLVLGGGFENAQLRGIQWLGRQQLKQGGWGKFPGDKPDAELTRIVAMVLQGSQGGLKAKIKLLSQVQQFSTVILSLGQCMVPGLEGPTREEMLLPNILKENVLAKMPIYGRSVIVAASILASNSQEGLQKGLKYILETQMKDGSWAEDVIATSLSMLALKSKGDYIEQTQRAGRWLLQKQYRLGGWPAFDQLNVWSIGWAAAIFGETVRKASDVLWLPRAVEWLKRAQNDDGSYGSTPPYTHPDLDDTAVALIGLHQVLGKEDQFGVNLLKRLQNADGSWGTFPSFQGIPPHVFSEFPVYIPSVDVSIHVLEALWHGTRSENECIWRGLRWVLAQQDEAGFFPSSWFEGPVYS
;
A
#
# COMPACT_ATOMS: atom_id res chain seq x y z
N MET A 1 44.85 12.31 -21.15
CA MET A 1 45.03 10.84 -21.09
C MET A 1 44.37 10.48 -19.78
N ASP A 2 43.06 10.33 -19.79
CA ASP A 2 42.30 10.23 -18.55
C ASP A 2 41.77 8.81 -18.51
N GLY A 3 42.63 7.90 -18.04
CA GLY A 3 42.24 6.56 -17.68
C GLY A 3 41.40 6.64 -16.42
N TYR A 4 40.08 6.74 -16.60
CA TYR A 4 39.16 6.34 -15.54
C TYR A 4 39.42 4.86 -15.28
N ASP A 5 40.05 4.59 -14.15
CA ASP A 5 40.26 3.23 -13.64
C ASP A 5 38.87 2.66 -13.34
N VAL A 6 38.33 1.91 -14.29
CA VAL A 6 37.06 1.19 -14.11
C VAL A 6 37.35 0.17 -13.03
N MET A 7 36.88 0.45 -11.81
CA MET A 7 37.04 -0.44 -10.67
C MET A 7 36.55 -1.83 -11.07
N GLU A 8 37.46 -2.76 -11.33
CA GLU A 8 37.12 -4.13 -11.72
C GLU A 8 36.39 -4.78 -10.54
N LEU A 9 35.06 -4.84 -10.65
CA LEU A 9 34.24 -5.57 -9.71
C LEU A 9 34.65 -7.04 -9.76
N ASN A 10 34.85 -7.66 -8.59
CA ASN A 10 35.08 -9.10 -8.49
C ASN A 10 33.98 -9.85 -9.26
N LYS A 11 34.35 -10.95 -9.91
CA LYS A 11 33.47 -11.83 -10.68
C LYS A 11 32.14 -12.14 -9.96
N GLU A 12 32.18 -12.38 -8.65
CA GLU A 12 30.97 -12.62 -7.85
C GLU A 12 29.99 -11.43 -7.85
N VAL A 13 30.51 -10.20 -7.81
CA VAL A 13 29.69 -8.98 -7.86
C VAL A 13 29.09 -8.80 -9.25
N GLN A 14 29.86 -9.09 -10.31
CA GLN A 14 29.34 -9.05 -11.68
C GLN A 14 28.22 -10.08 -11.88
N GLU A 15 28.41 -11.32 -11.42
CA GLU A 15 27.39 -12.35 -11.48
C GLU A 15 26.13 -11.97 -10.68
N GLY A 16 26.30 -11.34 -9.52
CA GLY A 16 25.19 -10.81 -8.72
C GLY A 16 24.43 -9.71 -9.45
N LEU A 17 25.14 -8.76 -10.07
CA LEU A 17 24.55 -7.68 -10.83
C LEU A 17 23.76 -8.19 -12.05
N GLU A 18 24.30 -9.15 -12.78
CA GLU A 18 23.60 -9.76 -13.92
C GLU A 18 22.30 -10.47 -13.48
N LYS A 19 22.35 -11.23 -12.38
CA LYS A 19 21.15 -11.86 -11.81
C LYS A 19 20.11 -10.82 -11.39
N ALA A 20 20.53 -9.73 -10.77
CA ALA A 20 19.63 -8.65 -10.37
C ALA A 20 19.00 -7.96 -11.60
N ARG A 21 19.78 -7.68 -12.65
CA ARG A 21 19.27 -7.10 -13.90
C ARG A 21 18.24 -8.01 -14.58
N LEU A 22 18.50 -9.31 -14.61
CA LEU A 22 17.57 -10.30 -15.17
C LEU A 22 16.27 -10.35 -14.37
N PHE A 23 16.36 -10.41 -13.04
CA PHE A 23 15.19 -10.42 -12.15
C PHE A 23 14.31 -9.17 -12.31
N VAL A 24 14.92 -7.98 -12.35
CA VAL A 24 14.19 -6.73 -12.59
C VAL A 24 13.55 -6.72 -13.98
N THR A 25 14.29 -7.16 -15.00
CA THR A 25 13.77 -7.21 -16.39
C THR A 25 12.58 -8.17 -16.51
N GLU A 26 12.66 -9.34 -15.88
CA GLU A 26 11.58 -10.32 -15.85
C GLU A 26 10.34 -9.72 -15.17
N GLY A 27 10.50 -9.15 -13.97
CA GLY A 27 9.40 -8.50 -13.25
C GLY A 27 8.75 -7.37 -14.05
N VAL A 28 9.54 -6.49 -14.68
CA VAL A 28 9.00 -5.40 -15.52
C VAL A 28 8.20 -5.96 -16.69
N GLU A 29 8.73 -6.95 -17.42
CA GLU A 29 8.02 -7.56 -18.54
C GLU A 29 6.70 -8.21 -18.09
N GLN A 30 6.68 -8.85 -16.93
CA GLN A 30 5.47 -9.41 -16.33
C GLN A 30 4.43 -8.34 -15.96
N ILE A 31 4.84 -7.19 -15.40
CA ILE A 31 3.92 -6.07 -15.14
C ILE A 31 3.35 -5.54 -16.47
N LEU A 32 4.20 -5.37 -17.49
CA LEU A 32 3.80 -4.86 -18.80
C LEU A 32 2.84 -5.80 -19.55
N SER A 33 2.97 -7.11 -19.35
CA SER A 33 2.07 -8.13 -19.92
C SER A 33 0.82 -8.41 -19.08
N ARG A 34 0.76 -7.87 -17.84
CA ARG A 34 -0.28 -8.14 -16.84
C ARG A 34 -0.34 -9.60 -16.39
N ASP A 35 0.81 -10.26 -16.35
CA ASP A 35 0.98 -11.64 -15.93
C ASP A 35 2.07 -11.74 -14.86
N LEU A 36 1.84 -11.04 -13.75
CA LEU A 36 2.77 -10.95 -12.62
C LEU A 36 2.68 -12.20 -11.74
N ASP A 37 3.82 -12.84 -11.53
CA ASP A 37 3.93 -14.00 -10.65
C ASP A 37 4.15 -13.61 -9.17
N GLU A 38 4.08 -14.60 -8.28
CA GLU A 38 4.24 -14.39 -6.85
C GLU A 38 5.66 -13.98 -6.43
N GLN A 39 6.69 -14.27 -7.22
CA GLN A 39 8.09 -13.97 -6.89
C GLN A 39 8.43 -12.50 -7.16
N HIS A 40 7.77 -11.91 -8.17
CA HIS A 40 7.92 -10.50 -8.54
C HIS A 40 6.80 -9.61 -7.95
N SER A 41 5.90 -10.19 -7.17
CA SER A 41 4.81 -9.49 -6.48
C SER A 41 5.15 -9.17 -5.02
N ILE A 42 4.33 -8.32 -4.38
CA ILE A 42 4.36 -8.12 -2.93
C ILE A 42 4.21 -9.45 -2.21
N SER A 43 5.04 -9.71 -1.20
CA SER A 43 4.95 -10.96 -0.43
C SER A 43 3.59 -11.12 0.26
N ALA A 44 3.10 -12.36 0.32
CA ALA A 44 1.86 -12.67 1.02
C ALA A 44 1.98 -12.42 2.54
N SER A 45 0.94 -11.83 3.13
CA SER A 45 0.85 -11.49 4.54
C SER A 45 -0.06 -12.48 5.28
N PRO A 46 0.39 -13.08 6.41
CA PRO A 46 -0.46 -13.92 7.24
C PRO A 46 -1.71 -13.21 7.77
N GLY A 47 -1.59 -11.93 8.13
CA GLY A 47 -2.71 -11.15 8.65
C GLY A 47 -3.78 -10.91 7.59
N ALA A 48 -3.36 -10.44 6.41
CA ALA A 48 -4.25 -10.24 5.27
C ALA A 48 -4.89 -11.55 4.80
N THR A 49 -4.10 -12.64 4.73
CA THR A 49 -4.59 -13.97 4.36
C THR A 49 -5.66 -14.49 5.31
N ALA A 50 -5.46 -14.33 6.63
CA ALA A 50 -6.44 -14.77 7.63
C ALA A 50 -7.75 -13.98 7.50
N LEU A 51 -7.65 -12.67 7.32
CA LEU A 51 -8.79 -11.79 7.13
C LEU A 51 -9.58 -12.10 5.85
N ALA A 52 -8.89 -12.24 4.72
CA ALA A 52 -9.50 -12.59 3.44
C ALA A 52 -10.20 -13.95 3.51
N ALA A 53 -9.53 -14.97 4.07
CA ALA A 53 -10.11 -16.29 4.23
C ALA A 53 -11.36 -16.27 5.12
N LEU A 54 -11.33 -15.52 6.24
CA LEU A 54 -12.49 -15.33 7.11
C LEU A 54 -13.64 -14.64 6.39
N ALA A 55 -13.34 -13.57 5.67
CA ALA A 55 -14.35 -12.78 5.00
C ALA A 55 -15.04 -13.59 3.88
N LEU A 56 -14.27 -14.36 3.09
CA LEU A 56 -14.80 -15.28 2.09
C LEU A 56 -15.59 -16.45 2.72
N LEU A 57 -15.19 -16.94 3.90
CA LEU A 57 -15.93 -17.97 4.65
C LEU A 57 -17.33 -17.50 5.05
N VAL A 58 -17.41 -16.23 5.50
CA VAL A 58 -18.64 -15.57 5.95
C VAL A 58 -19.54 -15.20 4.79
N LEU A 59 -18.97 -14.81 3.65
CA LEU A 59 -19.71 -14.55 2.42
C LEU A 59 -20.36 -15.84 1.89
N GLY A 60 -19.58 -16.93 1.80
CA GLY A 60 -19.99 -18.20 1.19
C GLY A 60 -20.34 -18.08 -0.29
N GLY A 61 -20.82 -19.17 -0.90
CA GLY A 61 -21.44 -19.13 -2.23
C GLY A 61 -20.46 -18.81 -3.36
N GLY A 62 -19.55 -19.74 -3.67
CA GLY A 62 -18.64 -19.67 -4.82
C GLY A 62 -17.20 -19.29 -4.47
N PHE A 63 -16.91 -19.01 -3.19
CA PHE A 63 -15.58 -18.63 -2.70
C PHE A 63 -14.92 -19.69 -1.80
N GLU A 64 -15.54 -20.86 -1.64
CA GLU A 64 -15.09 -21.92 -0.74
C GLU A 64 -13.67 -22.40 -1.09
N ASN A 65 -13.37 -22.57 -2.38
CA ASN A 65 -12.05 -23.01 -2.82
C ASN A 65 -10.96 -21.99 -2.48
N ALA A 66 -11.23 -20.70 -2.68
CA ALA A 66 -10.27 -19.64 -2.35
C ALA A 66 -10.04 -19.55 -0.85
N GLN A 67 -11.14 -19.58 -0.08
CA GLN A 67 -11.08 -19.63 1.38
C GLN A 67 -10.23 -20.82 1.87
N LEU A 68 -10.48 -22.04 1.36
CA LEU A 68 -9.74 -23.24 1.74
C LEU A 68 -8.24 -23.13 1.43
N ARG A 69 -7.87 -22.60 0.25
CA ARG A 69 -6.46 -22.36 -0.10
C ARG A 69 -5.78 -21.40 0.87
N GLY A 70 -6.48 -20.36 1.32
CA GLY A 70 -6.00 -19.43 2.34
C GLY A 70 -5.68 -20.11 3.66
N ILE A 71 -6.63 -20.91 4.16
CA ILE A 71 -6.48 -21.69 5.39
C ILE A 71 -5.31 -22.67 5.29
N GLN A 72 -5.18 -23.36 4.17
CA GLN A 72 -4.06 -24.29 3.93
C GLN A 72 -2.72 -23.55 3.87
N TRP A 73 -2.67 -22.38 3.23
CA TRP A 73 -1.47 -21.56 3.20
C TRP A 73 -1.07 -21.13 4.61
N LEU A 74 -2.00 -20.62 5.43
CA LEU A 74 -1.72 -20.25 6.82
C LEU A 74 -1.16 -21.42 7.64
N GLY A 75 -1.73 -22.62 7.46
CA GLY A 75 -1.22 -23.83 8.11
C GLY A 75 0.22 -24.18 7.73
N ARG A 76 0.62 -23.93 6.47
CA ARG A 76 2.00 -24.13 6.00
C ARG A 76 2.98 -23.07 6.49
N GLN A 77 2.50 -21.84 6.75
CA GLN A 77 3.33 -20.73 7.19
C GLN A 77 3.56 -20.66 8.71
N GLN A 78 3.02 -21.61 9.47
CA GLN A 78 3.22 -21.62 10.92
C GLN A 78 4.71 -21.81 11.26
N LEU A 79 5.23 -20.94 12.13
CA LEU A 79 6.62 -21.01 12.57
C LEU A 79 6.86 -22.25 13.43
N LYS A 80 8.10 -22.77 13.42
CA LYS A 80 8.49 -23.95 14.23
C LYS A 80 8.23 -23.77 15.73
N GLN A 81 8.29 -22.53 16.22
CA GLN A 81 8.04 -22.15 17.61
C GLN A 81 6.54 -22.05 17.95
N GLY A 82 5.67 -22.31 16.97
CA GLY A 82 4.25 -22.00 17.01
C GLY A 82 3.98 -20.54 16.62
N GLY A 83 2.76 -20.27 16.14
CA GLY A 83 2.34 -18.92 15.76
C GLY A 83 2.86 -18.42 14.40
N TRP A 84 2.69 -17.12 14.14
CA TRP A 84 3.00 -16.45 12.89
C TRP A 84 3.70 -15.11 13.15
N GLY A 85 4.71 -14.78 12.34
CA GLY A 85 5.37 -13.47 12.33
C GLY A 85 4.83 -12.56 11.23
N LYS A 86 5.22 -11.28 11.24
CA LYS A 86 4.72 -10.27 10.30
C LYS A 86 5.37 -10.38 8.92
N PHE A 87 6.63 -10.80 8.87
CA PHE A 87 7.44 -10.95 7.66
C PHE A 87 8.29 -12.23 7.71
N PRO A 88 8.86 -12.68 6.56
CA PRO A 88 9.68 -13.88 6.52
C PRO A 88 10.87 -13.80 7.48
N GLY A 89 11.02 -14.82 8.34
CA GLY A 89 12.11 -14.89 9.33
C GLY A 89 11.84 -14.18 10.66
N ASP A 90 10.68 -13.52 10.80
CA ASP A 90 10.26 -12.89 12.06
C ASP A 90 9.94 -13.90 13.17
N LYS A 91 9.87 -13.41 14.41
CA LYS A 91 9.39 -14.17 15.57
C LYS A 91 7.86 -14.20 15.59
N PRO A 92 7.24 -15.15 16.33
CA PRO A 92 5.78 -15.17 16.47
C PRO A 92 5.26 -13.88 17.12
N ASP A 93 4.38 -13.16 16.42
CA ASP A 93 3.66 -11.99 16.93
C ASP A 93 2.38 -12.46 17.64
N ALA A 94 2.15 -11.96 18.86
CA ALA A 94 1.08 -12.46 19.72
C ALA A 94 -0.32 -12.12 19.19
N GLU A 95 -0.51 -10.93 18.61
CA GLU A 95 -1.80 -10.46 18.12
C GLU A 95 -2.14 -11.12 16.79
N LEU A 96 -1.18 -11.17 15.88
CA LEU A 96 -1.29 -11.89 14.62
C LEU A 96 -1.57 -13.37 14.85
N THR A 97 -0.82 -14.00 15.76
CA THR A 97 -1.03 -15.42 16.10
C THR A 97 -2.43 -15.68 16.62
N ARG A 98 -2.97 -14.78 17.45
CA ARG A 98 -4.34 -14.88 17.95
C ARG A 98 -5.36 -14.79 16.80
N ILE A 99 -5.20 -13.82 15.91
CA ILE A 99 -6.04 -13.63 14.72
C ILE A 99 -6.06 -14.89 13.86
N VAL A 100 -4.87 -15.38 13.47
CA VAL A 100 -4.75 -16.55 12.60
C VAL A 100 -5.33 -17.79 13.25
N ALA A 101 -5.03 -18.03 14.53
CA ALA A 101 -5.54 -19.20 15.26
C ALA A 101 -7.07 -19.22 15.33
N MET A 102 -7.72 -18.07 15.57
CA MET A 102 -9.19 -17.97 15.58
C MET A 102 -9.78 -18.30 14.21
N VAL A 103 -9.19 -17.78 13.12
CA VAL A 103 -9.64 -18.05 11.76
C VAL A 103 -9.50 -19.54 11.39
N LEU A 104 -8.37 -20.16 11.76
CA LEU A 104 -8.15 -21.59 11.53
C LEU A 104 -9.17 -22.44 12.31
N GLN A 105 -9.41 -22.14 13.59
CA GLN A 105 -10.40 -22.85 14.41
C GLN A 105 -11.82 -22.69 13.85
N GLY A 106 -12.20 -21.47 13.46
CA GLY A 106 -13.52 -21.18 12.90
C GLY A 106 -13.77 -21.85 11.55
N SER A 107 -12.72 -22.05 10.76
CA SER A 107 -12.79 -22.67 9.43
C SER A 107 -12.90 -24.20 9.46
N GLN A 108 -12.48 -24.84 10.54
CA GLN A 108 -12.51 -26.31 10.67
C GLN A 108 -13.85 -26.86 11.17
N GLY A 109 -14.73 -26.01 11.72
CA GLY A 109 -16.02 -26.46 12.23
C GLY A 109 -17.17 -26.22 11.26
N GLY A 110 -18.23 -27.03 11.39
CA GLY A 110 -19.49 -26.83 10.68
C GLY A 110 -20.20 -25.52 11.08
N LEU A 111 -21.48 -25.39 10.75
CA LEU A 111 -22.27 -24.16 10.96
C LEU A 111 -22.13 -23.53 12.36
N LYS A 112 -22.03 -24.34 13.43
CA LYS A 112 -21.83 -23.86 14.81
C LYS A 112 -20.52 -23.10 15.02
N ALA A 113 -19.42 -23.52 14.39
CA ALA A 113 -18.15 -22.82 14.51
C ALA A 113 -18.16 -21.51 13.75
N LYS A 114 -18.83 -21.45 12.58
CA LYS A 114 -19.05 -20.22 11.82
C LYS A 114 -19.84 -19.19 12.63
N ILE A 115 -20.92 -19.61 13.30
CA ILE A 115 -21.72 -18.73 14.17
C ILE A 115 -20.89 -18.23 15.35
N LYS A 116 -20.11 -19.11 16.00
CA LYS A 116 -19.21 -18.72 17.09
C LYS A 116 -18.16 -17.70 16.63
N LEU A 117 -17.57 -17.92 15.46
CA LEU A 117 -16.61 -17.01 14.86
C LEU A 117 -17.22 -15.63 14.61
N LEU A 118 -18.45 -15.56 14.06
CA LEU A 118 -19.20 -14.31 13.89
C LEU A 118 -19.46 -13.60 15.22
N SER A 119 -19.80 -14.33 16.28
CA SER A 119 -19.97 -13.75 17.63
C SER A 119 -18.65 -13.22 18.23
N GLN A 120 -17.51 -13.72 17.75
CA GLN A 120 -16.17 -13.29 18.17
C GLN A 120 -15.62 -12.15 17.29
N VAL A 121 -16.30 -11.77 16.21
CA VAL A 121 -15.88 -10.64 15.35
C VAL A 121 -15.85 -9.32 16.14
N GLN A 122 -16.62 -9.18 17.22
CA GLN A 122 -16.50 -8.03 18.12
C GLN A 122 -15.16 -8.02 18.89
N GLN A 123 -14.66 -9.18 19.33
CA GLN A 123 -13.32 -9.29 19.92
C GLN A 123 -12.24 -9.00 18.87
N PHE A 124 -12.51 -9.39 17.62
CA PHE A 124 -11.65 -9.15 16.48
C PHE A 124 -11.50 -7.65 16.16
N SER A 125 -12.60 -6.89 16.20
CA SER A 125 -12.55 -5.43 16.07
C SER A 125 -11.71 -4.80 17.18
N THR A 126 -11.76 -5.30 18.42
CA THR A 126 -10.95 -4.75 19.52
C THR A 126 -9.45 -4.96 19.29
N VAL A 127 -9.05 -6.09 18.70
CA VAL A 127 -7.65 -6.36 18.33
C VAL A 127 -7.21 -5.48 17.16
N ILE A 128 -8.07 -5.26 16.17
CA ILE A 128 -7.74 -4.38 15.04
C ILE A 128 -7.68 -2.91 15.48
N LEU A 129 -8.56 -2.49 16.37
CA LEU A 129 -8.54 -1.16 16.98
C LEU A 129 -7.33 -0.97 17.91
N SER A 130 -6.77 -2.04 18.50
CA SER A 130 -5.50 -1.97 19.23
C SER A 130 -4.31 -1.89 18.28
N LEU A 131 -4.34 -2.60 17.14
CA LEU A 131 -3.33 -2.48 16.09
C LEU A 131 -3.32 -1.07 15.46
N GLY A 132 -4.49 -0.46 15.28
CA GLY A 132 -4.61 0.94 14.83
C GLY A 132 -4.05 1.99 15.80
N GLN A 133 -3.66 1.61 17.03
CA GLN A 133 -2.95 2.48 17.97
C GLN A 133 -1.44 2.46 17.75
N CYS A 134 -0.91 1.47 17.02
CA CYS A 134 0.48 1.38 16.60
C CYS A 134 0.61 1.94 15.18
N MET A 135 0.36 3.24 15.00
CA MET A 135 0.56 3.91 13.71
C MET A 135 1.99 4.44 13.60
N VAL A 136 2.42 4.67 12.35
CA VAL A 136 3.75 5.12 11.90
C VAL A 136 4.45 6.03 12.92
N PRO A 137 5.74 5.79 13.25
CA PRO A 137 6.50 6.65 14.15
C PRO A 137 6.35 8.13 13.79
N GLY A 138 5.86 8.95 14.71
CA GLY A 138 5.66 10.39 14.51
C GLY A 138 4.19 10.88 14.50
N LEU A 139 3.19 10.00 14.68
CA LEU A 139 1.77 10.40 14.71
C LEU A 139 1.05 10.07 16.01
N GLU A 140 0.30 11.05 16.53
CA GLU A 140 -0.85 10.78 17.40
C GLU A 140 -2.03 10.35 16.52
N GLY A 141 -2.23 9.04 16.37
CA GLY A 141 -3.44 8.48 15.75
C GLY A 141 -4.71 8.88 16.52
N PRO A 142 -5.91 8.60 15.99
CA PRO A 142 -7.15 8.88 16.71
C PRO A 142 -7.16 8.16 18.06
N THR A 143 -7.70 8.81 19.09
CA THR A 143 -7.84 8.19 20.41
C THR A 143 -8.83 7.01 20.35
N ARG A 144 -8.81 6.14 21.36
CA ARG A 144 -9.77 5.04 21.47
C ARG A 144 -11.23 5.49 21.40
N GLU A 145 -11.56 6.65 21.98
CA GLU A 145 -12.91 7.21 21.95
C GLU A 145 -13.27 7.80 20.58
N GLU A 146 -12.28 8.40 19.91
CA GLU A 146 -12.45 8.92 18.54
C GLU A 146 -12.65 7.78 17.54
N MET A 147 -12.05 6.60 17.75
CA MET A 147 -12.24 5.43 16.90
C MET A 147 -13.65 4.82 16.95
N LEU A 148 -14.49 5.20 17.92
CA LEU A 148 -15.85 4.67 18.06
C LEU A 148 -16.88 5.46 17.26
N LEU A 149 -17.89 4.78 16.72
CA LEU A 149 -19.01 5.43 16.07
C LEU A 149 -19.84 6.27 17.06
N PRO A 150 -20.31 7.48 16.66
CA PRO A 150 -20.13 8.12 15.35
C PRO A 150 -18.88 9.01 15.24
N ASN A 151 -18.05 9.10 16.29
CA ASN A 151 -16.91 10.03 16.35
C ASN A 151 -15.91 9.82 15.21
N ILE A 152 -15.66 8.56 14.83
CA ILE A 152 -14.71 8.22 13.76
C ILE A 152 -15.06 8.83 12.41
N LEU A 153 -16.33 9.20 12.19
CA LEU A 153 -16.81 9.78 10.94
C LEU A 153 -16.67 11.30 10.89
N LYS A 154 -16.19 11.94 11.97
CA LYS A 154 -15.92 13.37 11.97
C LYS A 154 -14.70 13.63 11.10
N GLU A 155 -14.78 14.66 10.25
CA GLU A 155 -13.73 15.02 9.30
C GLU A 155 -12.37 15.22 9.98
N ASN A 156 -12.35 15.91 11.13
CA ASN A 156 -11.14 16.13 11.92
C ASN A 156 -10.53 14.85 12.52
N VAL A 157 -11.29 13.76 12.62
CA VAL A 157 -10.81 12.45 13.08
C VAL A 157 -10.33 11.62 11.89
N LEU A 158 -11.10 11.57 10.80
CA LEU A 158 -10.69 10.92 9.54
C LEU A 158 -9.39 11.52 9.00
N ALA A 159 -9.22 12.83 9.16
CA ALA A 159 -8.01 13.57 8.87
C ALA A 159 -6.77 13.02 9.57
N LYS A 160 -6.89 12.40 10.75
CA LYS A 160 -5.73 11.83 11.47
C LYS A 160 -5.20 10.54 10.86
N MET A 161 -5.81 10.04 9.79
CA MET A 161 -5.46 8.76 9.18
C MET A 161 -5.34 8.85 7.67
N PRO A 162 -4.42 8.06 7.09
CA PRO A 162 -4.39 7.87 5.65
C PRO A 162 -5.62 7.11 5.18
N ILE A 163 -5.93 7.23 3.89
CA ILE A 163 -7.22 6.81 3.31
C ILE A 163 -7.46 5.30 3.48
N TYR A 164 -6.44 4.47 3.33
CA TYR A 164 -6.55 3.03 3.58
C TYR A 164 -6.90 2.71 5.05
N GLY A 165 -6.31 3.45 5.99
CA GLY A 165 -6.57 3.30 7.42
C GLY A 165 -8.00 3.68 7.81
N ARG A 166 -8.60 4.67 7.12
CA ARG A 166 -9.98 5.12 7.41
C ARG A 166 -10.98 3.98 7.28
N SER A 167 -10.94 3.23 6.17
CA SER A 167 -11.87 2.12 5.91
C SER A 167 -11.69 0.98 6.92
N VAL A 168 -10.44 0.68 7.30
CA VAL A 168 -10.13 -0.34 8.34
C VAL A 168 -10.79 0.02 9.67
N ILE A 169 -10.57 1.25 10.16
CA ILE A 169 -11.05 1.66 11.48
C ILE A 169 -12.57 1.86 11.48
N VAL A 170 -13.15 2.43 10.41
CA VAL A 170 -14.61 2.56 10.29
C VAL A 170 -15.28 1.18 10.27
N ALA A 171 -14.77 0.23 9.48
CA ALA A 171 -15.29 -1.13 9.44
C ALA A 171 -15.17 -1.83 10.80
N ALA A 172 -14.02 -1.72 11.46
CA ALA A 172 -13.83 -2.25 12.82
C ALA A 172 -14.81 -1.61 13.83
N SER A 173 -15.06 -0.31 13.72
CA SER A 173 -16.00 0.41 14.57
C SER A 173 -17.45 -0.03 14.36
N ILE A 174 -17.85 -0.32 13.12
CA ILE A 174 -19.17 -0.91 12.79
C ILE A 174 -19.32 -2.28 13.44
N LEU A 175 -18.29 -3.13 13.34
CA LEU A 175 -18.27 -4.46 13.93
C LEU A 175 -18.36 -4.39 15.47
N ALA A 176 -17.71 -3.40 16.08
CA ALA A 176 -17.70 -3.20 17.53
C ALA A 176 -19.01 -2.60 18.09
N SER A 177 -19.75 -1.83 17.29
CA SER A 177 -20.84 -0.97 17.75
C SER A 177 -22.20 -1.67 17.82
N ASN A 178 -22.97 -1.26 18.84
CA ASN A 178 -24.39 -1.57 19.03
C ASN A 178 -25.29 -0.32 18.88
N SER A 179 -24.74 0.86 18.55
CA SER A 179 -25.49 2.11 18.42
C SER A 179 -26.15 2.25 17.05
N GLN A 180 -27.48 2.31 16.99
CA GLN A 180 -28.24 2.30 15.74
C GLN A 180 -27.92 3.50 14.82
N GLU A 181 -27.82 4.71 15.37
CA GLU A 181 -27.55 5.92 14.59
C GLU A 181 -26.12 5.93 14.02
N GLY A 182 -25.14 5.58 14.86
CA GLY A 182 -23.74 5.48 14.44
C GLY A 182 -23.55 4.40 13.37
N LEU A 183 -24.23 3.26 13.50
CA LEU A 183 -24.19 2.18 12.53
C LEU A 183 -24.69 2.61 11.15
N GLN A 184 -25.80 3.34 11.06
CA GLN A 184 -26.32 3.83 9.78
C GLN A 184 -25.32 4.74 9.07
N LYS A 185 -24.72 5.68 9.81
CA LYS A 185 -23.71 6.60 9.25
C LYS A 185 -22.43 5.86 8.83
N GLY A 186 -21.98 4.88 9.63
CA GLY A 186 -20.82 4.06 9.30
C GLY A 186 -21.03 3.19 8.07
N LEU A 187 -22.18 2.51 7.97
CA LEU A 187 -22.52 1.71 6.79
C LEU A 187 -22.62 2.58 5.54
N LYS A 188 -23.23 3.77 5.65
CA LYS A 188 -23.26 4.73 4.54
C LYS A 188 -21.84 5.09 4.07
N TYR A 189 -20.93 5.41 4.99
CA TYR A 189 -19.53 5.69 4.65
C TYR A 189 -18.87 4.53 3.90
N ILE A 190 -18.98 3.29 4.41
CA ILE A 190 -18.40 2.11 3.75
C ILE A 190 -19.00 1.89 2.36
N LEU A 191 -20.30 2.09 2.18
CA LEU A 191 -20.94 1.95 0.86
C LEU A 191 -20.47 3.02 -0.14
N GLU A 192 -20.34 4.27 0.30
CA GLU A 192 -19.93 5.41 -0.55
C GLU A 192 -18.45 5.36 -0.91
N THR A 193 -17.62 4.68 -0.11
CA THR A 193 -16.16 4.59 -0.30
C THR A 193 -15.71 3.32 -0.99
N GLN A 194 -16.61 2.40 -1.35
CA GLN A 194 -16.24 1.21 -2.11
C GLN A 194 -15.79 1.61 -3.52
N MET A 195 -14.61 1.17 -3.92
CA MET A 195 -14.04 1.48 -5.23
C MET A 195 -14.74 0.70 -6.35
N LYS A 196 -14.54 1.12 -7.61
CA LYS A 196 -15.18 0.50 -8.78
C LYS A 196 -14.79 -0.98 -8.96
N ASP A 197 -13.55 -1.33 -8.64
CA ASP A 197 -13.05 -2.72 -8.67
C ASP A 197 -13.62 -3.61 -7.56
N GLY A 198 -14.31 -3.03 -6.57
CA GLY A 198 -14.93 -3.73 -5.45
C GLY A 198 -14.11 -3.72 -4.17
N SER A 199 -12.88 -3.20 -4.20
CA SER A 199 -12.02 -3.05 -3.03
C SER A 199 -12.37 -1.82 -2.19
N TRP A 200 -11.76 -1.73 -1.01
CA TRP A 200 -11.58 -0.48 -0.28
C TRP A 200 -10.09 -0.14 -0.24
N ALA A 201 -9.70 0.95 -0.90
CA ALA A 201 -8.32 1.44 -0.97
C ALA A 201 -7.29 0.39 -1.42
N GLU A 202 -7.70 -0.52 -2.31
CA GLU A 202 -6.86 -1.61 -2.85
C GLU A 202 -6.23 -2.51 -1.77
N ASP A 203 -6.74 -2.46 -0.54
CA ASP A 203 -6.15 -3.09 0.63
C ASP A 203 -6.96 -4.33 1.04
N VAL A 204 -6.25 -5.45 1.23
CA VAL A 204 -6.88 -6.74 1.52
C VAL A 204 -7.54 -6.74 2.91
N ILE A 205 -6.92 -6.08 3.89
CA ILE A 205 -7.43 -5.94 5.25
C ILE A 205 -8.68 -5.06 5.25
N ALA A 206 -8.60 -3.87 4.66
CA ALA A 206 -9.72 -2.93 4.55
C ALA A 206 -10.90 -3.56 3.82
N THR A 207 -10.64 -4.25 2.71
CA THR A 207 -11.68 -4.93 1.91
C THR A 207 -12.34 -6.06 2.69
N SER A 208 -11.54 -6.88 3.38
CA SER A 208 -12.05 -8.00 4.19
C SER A 208 -12.90 -7.51 5.36
N LEU A 209 -12.46 -6.48 6.07
CA LEU A 209 -13.19 -5.92 7.21
C LEU A 209 -14.46 -5.21 6.79
N SER A 210 -14.41 -4.43 5.71
CA SER A 210 -15.60 -3.77 5.17
C SER A 210 -16.65 -4.80 4.74
N MET A 211 -16.22 -5.89 4.10
CA MET A 211 -17.09 -6.99 3.74
C MET A 211 -17.73 -7.68 4.97
N LEU A 212 -16.94 -7.94 6.02
CA LEU A 212 -17.44 -8.48 7.29
C LEU A 212 -18.42 -7.54 7.97
N ALA A 213 -18.12 -6.23 8.01
CA ALA A 213 -18.98 -5.20 8.58
C ALA A 213 -20.34 -5.18 7.89
N LEU A 214 -20.36 -5.11 6.56
CA LEU A 214 -21.57 -5.16 5.76
C LEU A 214 -22.37 -6.44 6.03
N LYS A 215 -21.73 -7.62 5.97
CA LYS A 215 -22.43 -8.90 6.17
C LYS A 215 -22.98 -9.07 7.59
N SER A 216 -22.34 -8.47 8.59
CA SER A 216 -22.79 -8.55 9.99
C SER A 216 -24.00 -7.68 10.30
N LYS A 217 -24.24 -6.61 9.54
CA LYS A 217 -25.28 -5.60 9.83
C LYS A 217 -26.38 -5.51 8.78
N GLY A 218 -26.30 -6.25 7.68
CA GLY A 218 -27.34 -6.26 6.65
C GLY A 218 -27.02 -7.18 5.47
N ASP A 219 -27.92 -7.17 4.48
CA ASP A 219 -27.82 -8.01 3.28
C ASP A 219 -27.34 -7.20 2.07
N TYR A 220 -26.10 -6.73 2.14
CA TYR A 220 -25.43 -5.95 1.09
C TYR A 220 -24.79 -6.89 0.05
N ILE A 221 -25.62 -7.69 -0.63
CA ILE A 221 -25.18 -8.78 -1.51
C ILE A 221 -24.26 -8.27 -2.61
N GLU A 222 -24.63 -7.20 -3.30
CA GLU A 222 -23.85 -6.69 -4.44
C GLU A 222 -22.44 -6.25 -4.03
N GLN A 223 -22.35 -5.41 -2.99
CA GLN A 223 -21.09 -4.84 -2.51
C GLN A 223 -20.16 -5.95 -1.98
N THR A 224 -20.71 -6.89 -1.22
CA THR A 224 -19.93 -8.02 -0.69
C THR A 224 -19.50 -8.99 -1.79
N GLN A 225 -20.31 -9.23 -2.83
CA GLN A 225 -19.92 -10.05 -3.98
C GLN A 225 -18.84 -9.39 -4.86
N ARG A 226 -18.87 -8.07 -5.01
CA ARG A 226 -17.79 -7.33 -5.69
C ARG A 226 -16.47 -7.44 -4.92
N ALA A 227 -16.51 -7.24 -3.60
CA ALA A 227 -15.36 -7.41 -2.72
C ALA A 227 -14.81 -8.85 -2.74
N GLY A 228 -15.69 -9.86 -2.68
CA GLY A 228 -15.28 -11.26 -2.75
C GLY A 228 -14.61 -11.63 -4.08
N ARG A 229 -15.11 -11.09 -5.21
CA ARG A 229 -14.48 -11.26 -6.53
C ARG A 229 -13.11 -10.58 -6.62
N TRP A 230 -12.98 -9.39 -6.05
CA TRP A 230 -11.68 -8.71 -5.97
C TRP A 230 -10.69 -9.55 -5.15
N LEU A 231 -11.07 -10.01 -3.95
CA LEU A 231 -10.23 -10.90 -3.14
C LEU A 231 -9.85 -12.18 -3.90
N LEU A 232 -10.78 -12.80 -4.61
CA LEU A 232 -10.48 -13.98 -5.43
C LEU A 232 -9.42 -13.68 -6.49
N GLN A 233 -9.48 -12.51 -7.14
CA GLN A 233 -8.51 -12.08 -8.15
C GLN A 233 -7.12 -11.80 -7.55
N LYS A 234 -7.07 -11.30 -6.31
CA LYS A 234 -5.80 -10.97 -5.62
C LYS A 234 -5.19 -12.13 -4.86
N GLN A 235 -5.85 -13.30 -4.84
CA GLN A 235 -5.28 -14.48 -4.18
C GLN A 235 -4.18 -15.08 -5.03
N TYR A 236 -3.03 -15.31 -4.41
CA TYR A 236 -1.92 -16.02 -5.03
C TYR A 236 -2.24 -17.51 -5.24
N ARG A 237 -1.55 -18.13 -6.20
CA ARG A 237 -1.70 -19.55 -6.56
C ARG A 237 -1.42 -20.46 -5.36
N LEU A 238 -0.45 -20.08 -4.51
CA LEU A 238 -0.15 -20.80 -3.27
C LEU A 238 -1.22 -20.59 -2.17
N GLY A 239 -2.14 -19.65 -2.35
CA GLY A 239 -3.30 -19.43 -1.48
C GLY A 239 -3.19 -18.23 -0.54
N GLY A 240 -2.01 -17.62 -0.41
CA GLY A 240 -1.83 -16.40 0.37
C GLY A 240 -2.43 -15.17 -0.31
N TRP A 241 -2.63 -14.12 0.46
CA TRP A 241 -2.92 -12.77 -0.04
C TRP A 241 -1.81 -11.82 0.36
N PRO A 242 -1.46 -10.84 -0.48
CA PRO A 242 -0.62 -9.71 -0.09
C PRO A 242 -1.35 -8.81 0.91
N ALA A 243 -0.66 -7.83 1.47
CA ALA A 243 -1.28 -6.83 2.35
C ALA A 243 -2.26 -5.91 1.60
N PHE A 244 -1.86 -5.50 0.40
CA PHE A 244 -2.61 -4.67 -0.56
C PHE A 244 -2.26 -5.13 -1.99
N ASP A 245 -2.87 -4.53 -3.02
CA ASP A 245 -2.78 -5.02 -4.41
C ASP A 245 -1.35 -5.30 -4.91
N GLN A 246 -0.64 -4.30 -5.44
CA GLN A 246 0.75 -4.39 -5.91
C GLN A 246 1.39 -2.99 -5.90
N LEU A 247 2.71 -2.90 -6.11
CA LEU A 247 3.49 -1.66 -6.21
C LEU A 247 4.02 -1.46 -7.65
N ASN A 248 3.16 -1.57 -8.66
CA ASN A 248 3.60 -1.62 -10.05
C ASN A 248 4.22 -0.30 -10.53
N VAL A 249 3.69 0.85 -10.10
CA VAL A 249 4.28 2.17 -10.44
C VAL A 249 5.65 2.32 -9.81
N TRP A 250 5.78 2.09 -8.51
CA TRP A 250 7.06 2.05 -7.81
C TRP A 250 8.12 1.19 -8.53
N SER A 251 7.77 -0.06 -8.85
CA SER A 251 8.69 -1.00 -9.51
C SER A 251 9.11 -0.53 -10.90
N ILE A 252 8.17 -0.06 -11.72
CA ILE A 252 8.47 0.43 -13.08
C ILE A 252 9.25 1.75 -13.03
N GLY A 253 8.91 2.67 -12.14
CA GLY A 253 9.58 3.96 -11.99
C GLY A 253 11.06 3.80 -11.63
N TRP A 254 11.37 3.02 -10.60
CA TRP A 254 12.76 2.73 -10.24
C TRP A 254 13.52 1.95 -11.31
N ALA A 255 12.89 0.93 -11.91
CA ALA A 255 13.52 0.21 -13.01
C ALA A 255 13.85 1.15 -14.18
N ALA A 256 12.93 2.04 -14.55
CA ALA A 256 13.14 3.01 -15.61
C ALA A 256 14.25 4.01 -15.27
N ALA A 257 14.31 4.50 -14.03
CA ALA A 257 15.38 5.38 -13.56
C ALA A 257 16.75 4.69 -13.66
N ILE A 258 16.91 3.55 -13.00
CA ILE A 258 18.18 2.82 -12.92
C ILE A 258 18.66 2.38 -14.30
N PHE A 259 17.79 1.78 -15.12
CA PHE A 259 18.21 1.35 -16.46
C PHE A 259 18.46 2.55 -17.38
N GLY A 260 17.67 3.62 -17.24
CA GLY A 260 17.82 4.86 -18.00
C GLY A 260 19.17 5.54 -17.78
N GLU A 261 19.75 5.47 -16.58
CA GLU A 261 21.10 5.95 -16.30
C GLU A 261 22.19 5.14 -17.01
N THR A 262 21.95 3.85 -17.23
CA THR A 262 22.96 2.94 -17.79
C THR A 262 23.01 2.91 -19.32
N VAL A 263 22.10 3.61 -20.01
CA VAL A 263 21.97 3.54 -21.47
C VAL A 263 22.04 4.90 -22.15
N ARG A 264 22.54 4.93 -23.39
CA ARG A 264 22.60 6.16 -24.18
C ARG A 264 21.25 6.48 -24.81
N LYS A 265 20.48 5.46 -25.17
CA LYS A 265 19.12 5.60 -25.71
C LYS A 265 18.19 4.63 -25.03
N ALA A 266 16.96 5.06 -24.77
CA ALA A 266 15.92 4.21 -24.21
C ALA A 266 15.68 2.92 -25.03
N SER A 267 15.88 2.99 -26.36
CA SER A 267 15.77 1.84 -27.28
C SER A 267 16.80 0.74 -27.06
N ASP A 268 17.86 1.01 -26.28
CA ASP A 268 18.91 0.02 -25.99
C ASP A 268 18.39 -1.05 -24.99
N VAL A 269 17.28 -0.76 -24.29
CA VAL A 269 16.54 -1.70 -23.44
C VAL A 269 15.15 -1.93 -24.02
N LEU A 270 14.86 -3.15 -24.47
CA LEU A 270 13.64 -3.48 -25.23
C LEU A 270 12.33 -3.10 -24.52
N TRP A 271 12.27 -3.29 -23.20
CA TRP A 271 11.07 -3.00 -22.41
C TRP A 271 10.92 -1.52 -22.03
N LEU A 272 11.99 -0.73 -22.08
CA LEU A 272 12.01 0.63 -21.52
C LEU A 272 11.07 1.61 -22.23
N PRO A 273 10.95 1.64 -23.57
CA PRO A 273 9.93 2.45 -24.25
C PRO A 273 8.50 2.02 -23.88
N ARG A 274 8.27 0.72 -23.66
CA ARG A 274 6.95 0.19 -23.23
C ARG A 274 6.65 0.59 -21.79
N ALA A 275 7.64 0.58 -20.90
CA ALA A 275 7.53 1.07 -19.53
C ALA A 275 7.18 2.56 -19.48
N VAL A 276 7.82 3.40 -20.30
CA VAL A 276 7.48 4.82 -20.42
C VAL A 276 6.02 5.02 -20.84
N GLU A 277 5.57 4.32 -21.88
CA GLU A 277 4.19 4.43 -22.34
C GLU A 277 3.19 3.85 -21.32
N TRP A 278 3.59 2.85 -20.54
CA TRP A 278 2.79 2.33 -19.45
C TRP A 278 2.64 3.36 -18.33
N LEU A 279 3.73 4.00 -17.88
CA LEU A 279 3.69 5.06 -16.86
C LEU A 279 2.84 6.26 -17.30
N LYS A 280 2.94 6.69 -18.57
CA LYS A 280 2.08 7.78 -19.08
C LYS A 280 0.59 7.45 -19.01
N ARG A 281 0.22 6.17 -19.17
CA ARG A 281 -1.18 5.71 -19.08
C ARG A 281 -1.63 5.46 -17.64
N ALA A 282 -0.68 5.25 -16.73
CA ALA A 282 -0.95 5.03 -15.32
C ALA A 282 -1.23 6.32 -14.54
N GLN A 283 -0.82 7.47 -15.08
CA GLN A 283 -1.01 8.78 -14.46
C GLN A 283 -2.51 9.11 -14.32
N ASN A 284 -2.89 9.59 -13.13
CA ASN A 284 -4.19 10.17 -12.87
C ASN A 284 -4.34 11.53 -13.58
N ASP A 285 -5.59 11.98 -13.75
CA ASP A 285 -5.88 13.23 -14.48
C ASP A 285 -5.21 14.49 -13.89
N ASP A 286 -4.92 14.52 -12.59
CA ASP A 286 -4.27 15.65 -11.91
C ASP A 286 -2.74 15.61 -11.95
N GLY A 287 -2.16 14.57 -12.57
CA GLY A 287 -0.71 14.33 -12.65
C GLY A 287 -0.16 13.42 -11.57
N SER A 288 -0.98 12.99 -10.59
CA SER A 288 -0.54 12.05 -9.55
C SER A 288 -0.42 10.63 -10.08
N TYR A 289 0.28 9.81 -9.33
CA TYR A 289 0.29 8.35 -9.45
C TYR A 289 -0.17 7.72 -8.14
N GLY A 290 -0.57 6.46 -8.21
CA GLY A 290 -0.70 5.58 -7.05
C GLY A 290 -0.09 4.22 -7.36
N SER A 291 -0.11 3.32 -6.38
CA SER A 291 0.61 2.04 -6.42
C SER A 291 0.38 1.20 -7.69
N THR A 292 -0.87 0.89 -8.04
CA THR A 292 -1.22 0.03 -9.19
C THR A 292 -2.47 0.50 -9.93
N PRO A 293 -2.34 1.00 -11.18
CA PRO A 293 -3.48 1.47 -11.97
C PRO A 293 -4.42 0.32 -12.38
N PRO A 294 -5.68 0.61 -12.76
CA PRO A 294 -6.25 1.95 -12.97
C PRO A 294 -7.04 2.52 -11.78
N TYR A 295 -7.24 1.73 -10.73
CA TYR A 295 -8.06 2.12 -9.59
C TYR A 295 -7.18 2.33 -8.38
N THR A 296 -6.36 3.39 -8.42
CA THR A 296 -5.41 3.67 -7.34
C THR A 296 -5.48 5.10 -6.83
N HIS A 297 -5.46 5.24 -5.51
CA HIS A 297 -5.45 6.54 -4.86
C HIS A 297 -4.12 7.27 -5.10
N PRO A 298 -4.11 8.62 -5.18
CA PRO A 298 -2.89 9.40 -5.24
C PRO A 298 -1.94 9.10 -4.09
N ASP A 299 -0.66 8.94 -4.42
CA ASP A 299 0.47 8.71 -3.54
C ASP A 299 1.64 9.56 -4.04
N LEU A 300 2.14 10.48 -3.22
CA LEU A 300 3.22 11.39 -3.62
C LEU A 300 4.57 10.67 -3.78
N ASP A 301 4.75 9.52 -3.16
CA ASP A 301 5.96 8.72 -3.26
C ASP A 301 6.01 7.99 -4.61
N ASP A 302 4.92 7.28 -4.95
CA ASP A 302 4.76 6.69 -6.30
C ASP A 302 4.81 7.78 -7.38
N THR A 303 4.21 8.95 -7.11
CA THR A 303 4.29 10.09 -8.02
C THR A 303 5.72 10.52 -8.24
N ALA A 304 6.50 10.72 -7.17
CA ALA A 304 7.90 11.12 -7.27
C ALA A 304 8.72 10.08 -8.05
N VAL A 305 8.61 8.80 -7.71
CA VAL A 305 9.37 7.72 -8.36
C VAL A 305 9.01 7.54 -9.84
N ALA A 306 7.72 7.67 -10.20
CA ALA A 306 7.31 7.67 -11.59
C ALA A 306 7.94 8.83 -12.37
N LEU A 307 7.98 10.02 -11.76
CA LEU A 307 8.60 11.20 -12.36
C LEU A 307 10.11 11.05 -12.53
N ILE A 308 10.82 10.56 -11.51
CA ILE A 308 12.27 10.27 -11.58
C ILE A 308 12.56 9.37 -12.79
N GLY A 309 11.86 8.24 -12.89
CA GLY A 309 12.03 7.31 -14.01
C GLY A 309 11.70 7.94 -15.37
N LEU A 310 10.60 8.68 -15.49
CA LEU A 310 10.21 9.35 -16.73
C LEU A 310 11.21 10.43 -17.14
N HIS A 311 11.65 11.27 -16.22
CA HIS A 311 12.59 12.36 -16.49
C HIS A 311 13.94 11.81 -16.92
N GLN A 312 14.42 10.75 -16.24
CA GLN A 312 15.68 10.09 -16.57
C GLN A 312 15.68 9.52 -17.99
N VAL A 313 14.60 8.88 -18.41
CA VAL A 313 14.51 8.23 -19.73
C VAL A 313 14.22 9.24 -20.85
N LEU A 314 13.38 10.25 -20.58
CA LEU A 314 12.91 11.19 -21.60
C LEU A 314 13.75 12.46 -21.71
N GLY A 315 14.55 12.79 -20.69
CA GLY A 315 15.32 14.03 -20.61
C GLY A 315 14.45 15.29 -20.58
N LYS A 316 13.19 15.18 -20.13
CA LYS A 316 12.26 16.31 -20.00
C LYS A 316 11.33 16.12 -18.81
N GLU A 317 10.92 17.24 -18.22
CA GLU A 317 9.99 17.28 -17.10
C GLU A 317 8.55 16.96 -17.53
N ASP A 318 7.87 16.21 -16.68
CA ASP A 318 6.40 16.15 -16.63
C ASP A 318 5.88 17.32 -15.79
N GLN A 319 5.33 18.33 -16.46
CA GLN A 319 4.86 19.54 -15.80
C GLN A 319 3.61 19.32 -14.94
N PHE A 320 2.77 18.31 -15.22
CA PHE A 320 1.59 18.05 -14.40
C PHE A 320 2.00 17.51 -13.04
N GLY A 321 2.82 16.47 -13.01
CA GLY A 321 3.35 15.89 -11.77
C GLY A 321 4.21 16.88 -10.98
N VAL A 322 5.12 17.61 -11.64
CA VAL A 322 5.95 18.63 -10.99
C VAL A 322 5.11 19.73 -10.33
N ASN A 323 4.06 20.23 -11.02
CA ASN A 323 3.19 21.25 -10.44
C ASN A 323 2.31 20.70 -9.31
N LEU A 324 1.92 19.42 -9.37
CA LEU A 324 1.22 18.74 -8.29
C LEU A 324 2.11 18.62 -7.03
N LEU A 325 3.35 18.13 -7.17
CA LEU A 325 4.27 18.00 -6.04
C LEU A 325 4.56 19.35 -5.38
N LYS A 326 4.81 20.40 -6.17
CA LYS A 326 4.99 21.77 -5.65
C LYS A 326 3.76 22.29 -4.91
N ARG A 327 2.56 22.01 -5.44
CA ARG A 327 1.29 22.45 -4.85
C ARG A 327 1.03 21.76 -3.51
N LEU A 328 1.44 20.50 -3.36
CA LEU A 328 1.17 19.67 -2.17
C LEU A 328 2.30 19.69 -1.14
N GLN A 329 3.25 20.63 -1.24
CA GLN A 329 4.26 20.84 -0.21
C GLN A 329 3.64 21.46 1.06
N ASN A 330 3.90 20.86 2.22
CA ASN A 330 3.44 21.37 3.50
C ASN A 330 4.05 22.73 3.85
N ALA A 331 3.43 23.43 4.82
CA ALA A 331 3.87 24.76 5.26
C ALA A 331 5.28 24.77 5.86
N ASP A 332 5.72 23.67 6.48
CA ASP A 332 7.07 23.50 7.03
C ASP A 332 8.13 23.14 5.98
N GLY A 333 7.71 22.84 4.73
CA GLY A 333 8.58 22.44 3.62
C GLY A 333 8.58 20.94 3.33
N SER A 334 7.96 20.12 4.17
CA SER A 334 7.89 18.67 4.01
C SER A 334 6.91 18.21 2.93
N TRP A 335 6.99 16.93 2.59
CA TRP A 335 5.93 16.16 1.95
C TRP A 335 5.59 14.93 2.78
N GLY A 336 4.47 14.31 2.42
CA GLY A 336 4.02 13.04 2.97
C GLY A 336 3.34 12.21 1.89
N THR A 337 3.02 10.97 2.21
CA THR A 337 2.62 9.96 1.23
C THR A 337 1.25 10.23 0.61
N PHE A 338 0.21 10.32 1.44
CA PHE A 338 -1.17 10.34 0.95
C PHE A 338 -1.78 11.74 1.09
N PRO A 339 -2.01 12.46 -0.03
CA PRO A 339 -2.82 13.66 0.00
C PRO A 339 -4.29 13.31 0.23
N SER A 340 -5.08 14.31 0.63
CA SER A 340 -6.53 14.23 0.46
C SER A 340 -6.85 14.34 -1.03
N PHE A 341 -7.98 13.81 -1.47
CA PHE A 341 -8.38 13.97 -2.87
C PHE A 341 -9.90 13.90 -3.03
N GLN A 342 -10.37 14.45 -4.15
CA GLN A 342 -11.75 14.34 -4.61
C GLN A 342 -11.81 13.55 -5.91
N GLY A 343 -12.97 12.95 -6.20
CA GLY A 343 -13.20 12.17 -7.41
C GLY A 343 -12.95 10.67 -7.22
N ILE A 344 -12.83 9.96 -8.35
CA ILE A 344 -12.65 8.51 -8.38
C ILE A 344 -11.55 8.19 -9.39
N PRO A 345 -10.49 7.46 -8.99
CA PRO A 345 -9.41 7.08 -9.91
C PRO A 345 -9.91 6.52 -11.25
N PRO A 346 -9.32 6.96 -12.39
CA PRO A 346 -8.20 7.90 -12.51
C PRO A 346 -8.59 9.40 -12.49
N HIS A 347 -9.88 9.70 -12.44
CA HIS A 347 -10.44 11.06 -12.45
C HIS A 347 -10.46 11.65 -11.04
N VAL A 348 -9.29 12.08 -10.57
CA VAL A 348 -9.10 12.62 -9.21
C VAL A 348 -8.51 14.02 -9.23
N PHE A 349 -8.67 14.72 -8.11
CA PHE A 349 -7.99 15.99 -7.81
C PHE A 349 -7.42 15.93 -6.39
N SER A 350 -6.09 15.89 -6.30
CA SER A 350 -5.34 15.85 -5.04
C SER A 350 -5.25 17.23 -4.40
N GLU A 351 -5.54 17.28 -3.10
CA GLU A 351 -5.63 18.46 -2.25
C GLU A 351 -5.05 18.23 -0.85
N PHE A 352 -4.93 19.31 -0.08
CA PHE A 352 -4.52 19.24 1.31
C PHE A 352 -5.62 18.66 2.21
N PRO A 353 -5.25 18.11 3.37
CA PRO A 353 -3.89 18.00 3.93
C PRO A 353 -3.13 16.72 3.51
N VAL A 354 -1.81 16.84 3.46
CA VAL A 354 -0.86 15.70 3.45
C VAL A 354 -0.42 15.50 4.91
N TYR A 355 -1.12 14.63 5.61
CA TYR A 355 -1.18 14.64 7.08
C TYR A 355 0.08 14.18 7.81
N ILE A 356 0.98 13.49 7.11
CA ILE A 356 2.12 12.80 7.73
C ILE A 356 3.40 13.21 7.00
N PRO A 357 4.14 14.22 7.49
CA PRO A 357 5.48 14.50 6.99
C PRO A 357 6.35 13.24 7.04
N SER A 358 7.03 12.94 5.95
CA SER A 358 7.88 11.77 5.80
C SER A 358 9.17 12.17 5.10
N VAL A 359 10.30 11.77 5.69
CA VAL A 359 11.63 12.14 5.20
C VAL A 359 11.96 11.42 3.91
N ASP A 360 11.71 10.11 3.86
CA ASP A 360 11.82 9.28 2.66
C ASP A 360 10.99 9.84 1.50
N VAL A 361 9.71 10.15 1.70
CA VAL A 361 8.87 10.74 0.65
C VAL A 361 9.39 12.13 0.24
N SER A 362 9.83 12.94 1.20
CA SER A 362 10.40 14.27 0.90
C SER A 362 11.69 14.18 0.08
N ILE A 363 12.53 13.16 0.32
CA ILE A 363 13.74 12.90 -0.46
C ILE A 363 13.37 12.55 -1.90
N HIS A 364 12.46 11.62 -2.13
CA HIS A 364 12.04 11.26 -3.49
C HIS A 364 11.38 12.43 -4.21
N VAL A 365 10.52 13.21 -3.54
CA VAL A 365 9.93 14.41 -4.13
C VAL A 365 11.00 15.42 -4.51
N LEU A 366 12.01 15.65 -3.65
CA LEU A 366 13.12 16.54 -3.97
C LEU A 366 13.92 16.03 -5.17
N GLU A 367 14.18 14.74 -5.27
CA GLU A 367 14.86 14.11 -6.41
C GLU A 367 14.03 14.28 -7.70
N ALA A 368 12.72 14.04 -7.66
CA ALA A 368 11.80 14.25 -8.78
C ALA A 368 11.70 15.71 -9.23
N LEU A 369 11.88 16.66 -8.31
CA LEU A 369 11.89 18.10 -8.59
C LEU A 369 13.26 18.63 -9.01
N TRP A 370 14.34 17.87 -8.79
CA TRP A 370 15.70 18.32 -9.03
C TRP A 370 16.08 18.15 -10.50
N HIS A 371 16.01 19.25 -11.24
CA HIS A 371 16.57 19.30 -12.60
C HIS A 371 18.06 19.66 -12.54
N GLY A 372 18.89 19.07 -13.41
CA GLY A 372 20.36 19.14 -13.42
C GLY A 372 21.03 20.54 -13.54
N THR A 373 20.28 21.62 -13.37
CA THR A 373 20.78 22.99 -13.18
C THR A 373 20.32 23.50 -11.82
N ARG A 374 21.24 24.15 -11.08
CA ARG A 374 20.97 24.70 -9.74
C ARG A 374 19.72 25.59 -9.78
N SER A 375 18.62 25.08 -9.23
CA SER A 375 17.32 25.74 -9.28
C SER A 375 17.20 26.76 -8.15
N GLU A 376 16.78 27.98 -8.46
CA GLU A 376 16.41 29.00 -7.46
C GLU A 376 15.00 28.77 -6.90
N ASN A 377 14.39 27.61 -7.17
CA ASN A 377 13.02 27.31 -6.74
C ASN A 377 12.93 27.18 -5.21
N GLU A 378 12.19 28.11 -4.61
CA GLU A 378 11.97 28.18 -3.16
C GLU A 378 11.40 26.87 -2.58
N CYS A 379 10.55 26.17 -3.34
CA CYS A 379 9.96 24.89 -2.94
C CYS A 379 11.05 23.85 -2.62
N ILE A 380 12.04 23.69 -3.50
CA ILE A 380 13.16 22.75 -3.33
C ILE A 380 13.98 23.15 -2.09
N TRP A 381 14.28 24.43 -1.92
CA TRP A 381 15.07 24.91 -0.78
C TRP A 381 14.36 24.75 0.56
N ARG A 382 13.03 24.93 0.61
CA ARG A 382 12.24 24.65 1.82
C ARG A 382 12.28 23.17 2.17
N GLY A 383 12.14 22.30 1.18
CA GLY A 383 12.24 20.84 1.36
C GLY A 383 13.61 20.40 1.86
N LEU A 384 14.69 20.84 1.19
CA LEU A 384 16.07 20.51 1.61
C LEU A 384 16.35 20.98 3.04
N ARG A 385 15.94 22.19 3.41
CA ARG A 385 16.08 22.69 4.79
C ARG A 385 15.32 21.83 5.80
N TRP A 386 14.12 21.40 5.44
CA TRP A 386 13.31 20.55 6.30
C TRP A 386 13.94 19.17 6.48
N VAL A 387 14.37 18.50 5.40
CA VAL A 387 15.03 17.19 5.44
C VAL A 387 16.30 17.26 6.28
N LEU A 388 17.18 18.23 6.03
CA LEU A 388 18.43 18.40 6.79
C LEU A 388 18.18 18.62 8.29
N ALA A 389 17.04 19.22 8.67
CA ALA A 389 16.68 19.39 10.07
C ALA A 389 16.18 18.10 10.74
N GLN A 390 15.91 17.03 9.98
CA GLN A 390 15.50 15.72 10.52
C GLN A 390 16.69 14.78 10.79
N GLN A 391 17.91 15.18 10.45
CA GLN A 391 19.10 14.36 10.70
C GLN A 391 19.33 14.19 12.21
N ASP A 392 19.54 12.96 12.66
CA ASP A 392 19.89 12.67 14.04
C ASP A 392 21.38 12.94 14.35
N GLU A 393 21.77 12.83 15.63
CA GLU A 393 23.16 13.06 16.06
C GLU A 393 24.17 12.08 15.45
N ALA A 394 23.72 10.91 15.00
CA ALA A 394 24.55 9.89 14.36
C ALA A 394 24.62 10.08 12.83
N GLY A 395 23.86 11.02 12.27
CA GLY A 395 23.82 11.35 10.86
C GLY A 395 22.72 10.62 10.07
N PHE A 396 21.87 9.82 10.73
CA PHE A 396 20.79 9.08 10.08
C PHE A 396 19.56 9.96 9.87
N PHE A 397 18.80 9.62 8.84
CA PHE A 397 17.49 10.17 8.58
C PHE A 397 16.41 9.13 8.91
N PRO A 398 15.30 9.49 9.55
CA PRO A 398 14.22 8.55 9.80
C PRO A 398 13.53 8.14 8.49
N SER A 399 12.90 6.97 8.47
CA SER A 399 12.08 6.48 7.36
C SER A 399 10.71 6.08 7.87
N SER A 400 9.65 6.43 7.13
CA SER A 400 8.27 6.04 7.46
C SER A 400 7.88 4.70 6.82
N TRP A 401 8.41 4.42 5.63
CA TRP A 401 7.99 3.28 4.80
C TRP A 401 9.03 2.17 4.69
N PHE A 402 10.18 2.35 5.34
CA PHE A 402 11.25 1.36 5.40
C PHE A 402 11.71 1.13 6.85
N GLU A 403 12.03 -0.12 7.18
CA GLU A 403 12.59 -0.48 8.49
C GLU A 403 14.12 -0.60 8.41
N GLY A 404 14.81 0.34 9.04
CA GLY A 404 16.27 0.31 9.21
C GLY A 404 16.95 1.63 8.80
N PRO A 405 18.23 1.80 9.16
CA PRO A 405 18.92 3.09 9.07
C PRO A 405 19.61 3.38 7.72
N VAL A 406 19.43 2.52 6.70
CA VAL A 406 20.19 2.58 5.44
C VAL A 406 19.43 3.28 4.30
N TYR A 407 18.12 3.46 4.45
CA TYR A 407 17.24 3.82 3.34
C TYR A 407 17.18 5.32 3.04
N SER A 408 16.86 6.13 4.04
CA SER A 408 16.84 7.61 3.97
C SER A 408 18.23 8.18 4.24
#